data_AF-A0A7C7V1W2-F1
#
_entry.id   AF-A0A7C7V1W2-F1
#
_cell.length_a   1.000
_cell.length_b   1.000
_cell.length_c   1.000
_cell.angle_alpha   90.00
_cell.angle_beta   90.00
_cell.angle_gamma   90.00
#
_symmetry.space_group_name_H-M   'P 1'
#
loop_
_entity.id
_entity.type
_entity.pdbx_description
1 polymer ?
#
loop_
_entity_poly.entity_id
_entity_poly.type
_entity_poly.pdbx_seq_one_letter_code
_entity_poly.pdbx_strand_id
1 'polypeptide(L)' 'MSRKIKLGVCSHEDRNNVRWKNFSRKLSDLLNKEVELIFFNDFTEEKRKIRKEEFELYYVSPDIALELYKAGYVPVGKFR' A
#
# COMPACT_ATOMS: atom_id res chain seq x y z
N MET A 1 11.12 18.69 -7.12
CA MET A 1 11.01 17.24 -7.42
C MET A 1 9.76 16.71 -6.73
N SER A 2 8.70 16.42 -7.48
CA SER A 2 7.50 15.81 -6.89
C SER A 2 7.84 14.37 -6.51
N ARG A 3 7.98 14.10 -5.21
CA ARG A 3 8.24 12.76 -4.68
C ARG A 3 7.01 11.89 -4.95
N LYS A 4 7.19 10.83 -5.74
CA LYS A 4 6.17 9.80 -6.02
C LYS A 4 5.75 9.10 -4.73
N ILE A 5 4.48 8.73 -4.60
CA ILE A 5 3.94 7.97 -3.47
C ILE A 5 3.81 6.52 -3.90
N LYS A 6 4.54 5.60 -3.29
CA LYS A 6 4.37 4.17 -3.46
C LYS A 6 3.28 3.68 -2.51
N LEU A 7 2.21 3.14 -3.10
CA LEU A 7 1.11 2.50 -2.40
C LEU A 7 1.21 0.98 -2.61
N GLY A 8 1.63 0.27 -1.56
CA GLY A 8 1.65 -1.19 -1.52
C GLY A 8 0.30 -1.74 -1.13
N VAL A 9 -0.25 -2.66 -1.92
CA VAL A 9 -1.55 -3.29 -1.66
C VAL A 9 -1.41 -4.79 -1.75
N CYS A 10 -1.86 -5.49 -0.70
CA CYS A 10 -1.97 -6.93 -0.76
C CYS A 10 -3.29 -7.32 -1.46
N SER A 11 -3.21 -7.77 -2.71
CA SER A 11 -4.39 -8.01 -3.58
C SER A 11 -5.09 -9.36 -3.32
N HIS A 12 -4.89 -9.98 -2.15
CA HIS A 12 -5.46 -11.30 -1.85
C HIS A 12 -7.00 -11.32 -1.92
N GLU A 13 -7.66 -10.17 -1.80
CA GLU A 13 -9.13 -10.07 -1.81
C GLU A 13 -9.74 -9.52 -3.11
N ASP A 14 -9.00 -8.80 -3.96
CA ASP A 14 -9.56 -8.15 -5.16
C ASP A 14 -8.83 -8.58 -6.44
N ARG A 15 -9.31 -9.65 -7.09
CA ARG A 15 -8.72 -10.19 -8.32
C ARG A 15 -8.68 -9.21 -9.49
N ASN A 16 -9.61 -8.25 -9.54
CA ASN A 16 -9.66 -7.26 -10.63
C ASN A 16 -9.00 -5.93 -10.27
N ASN A 17 -8.67 -5.72 -8.99
CA ASN A 17 -7.96 -4.56 -8.46
C ASN A 17 -8.60 -3.20 -8.83
N VAL A 18 -9.89 -3.20 -9.20
CA VAL A 18 -10.58 -2.01 -9.73
C VAL A 18 -10.72 -0.96 -8.64
N ARG A 19 -11.02 -1.39 -7.40
CA ARG A 19 -11.14 -0.49 -6.25
C ARG A 19 -9.82 0.24 -6.02
N TRP A 20 -8.70 -0.49 -6.07
CA TRP A 20 -7.37 0.05 -5.81
C TRP A 20 -6.87 0.96 -6.92
N LYS A 21 -7.15 0.65 -8.19
CA LYS A 21 -6.86 1.54 -9.32
C LYS A 21 -7.66 2.86 -9.23
N ASN A 22 -8.94 2.78 -8.85
CA ASN A 22 -9.76 3.97 -8.66
C ASN A 22 -9.29 4.79 -7.44
N PHE A 23 -8.91 4.11 -6.36
CA PHE A 23 -8.37 4.75 -5.17
C PHE A 23 -7.05 5.45 -5.46
N SER A 24 -6.10 4.80 -6.13
CA SER A 24 -4.79 5.39 -6.46
C SER A 24 -4.95 6.62 -7.34
N ARG A 25 -5.87 6.59 -8.31
CA ARG A 25 -6.19 7.77 -9.14
C ARG A 25 -6.73 8.92 -8.30
N LYS A 26 -7.76 8.68 -7.48
CA LYS A 26 -8.33 9.71 -6.60
C LYS A 26 -7.31 10.27 -5.61
N LEU A 27 -6.44 9.42 -5.08
CA LEU A 27 -5.37 9.84 -4.18
C LEU A 27 -4.32 10.70 -4.90
N SER A 28 -3.97 10.32 -6.13
CA SER A 28 -3.08 11.09 -7.01
C SER A 28 -3.64 12.48 -7.28
N ASP A 29 -4.92 12.55 -7.64
CA ASP A 29 -5.64 13.81 -7.88
C ASP A 29 -5.70 14.68 -6.62
N LEU A 30 -6.03 14.08 -5.47
CA LEU A 30 -6.14 14.78 -4.18
C LEU A 30 -4.81 15.37 -3.71
N LEU A 31 -3.72 14.61 -3.85
CA LEU A 31 -2.41 15.01 -3.35
C LEU A 31 -1.59 15.80 -4.37
N ASN A 32 -2.08 15.93 -5.61
CA ASN A 32 -1.34 16.47 -6.75
C ASN A 32 0.06 15.84 -6.88
N LYS A 33 0.13 14.52 -6.69
CA LYS A 33 1.36 13.71 -6.70
C LYS A 33 1.10 12.39 -7.41
N GLU A 34 2.07 11.92 -8.17
CA GLU A 34 1.98 10.59 -8.79
C GLU A 34 1.93 9.50 -7.71
N VAL A 35 0.97 8.58 -7.85
CA VAL A 35 0.82 7.41 -6.99
C VAL A 35 1.18 6.14 -7.77
N GLU A 36 2.26 5.47 -7.36
CA GLU A 36 2.58 4.11 -7.82
C GLU A 36 1.73 3.10 -7.08
N LEU A 37 0.94 2.31 -7.81
CA LEU A 37 0.19 1.22 -7.21
C LEU A 37 0.95 -0.09 -7.42
N ILE A 38 1.41 -0.69 -6.33
CA ILE A 38 2.20 -1.92 -6.33
C ILE A 38 1.39 -3.01 -5.63
N PHE A 39 1.14 -4.11 -6.33
CA PHE A 39 0.44 -5.26 -5.78
C PHE A 39 1.43 -6.33 -5.31
N PHE A 40 1.11 -6.98 -4.20
CA PHE A 40 1.79 -8.18 -3.73
C PHE A 40 0.99 -9.41 -4.15
N ASN A 41 1.66 -10.40 -4.73
CA ASN A 41 1.00 -11.63 -5.21
C ASN A 41 0.63 -12.56 -4.05
N ASP A 42 1.46 -12.60 -3.02
CA ASP A 42 1.27 -13.45 -1.84
C ASP A 42 1.89 -12.84 -0.57
N PHE A 43 1.53 -13.41 0.58
CA PHE A 43 2.02 -12.99 1.90
C PHE A 43 3.54 -13.11 2.06
N THR A 44 4.20 -14.02 1.34
CA THR A 44 5.65 -14.21 1.42
C THR A 44 6.37 -13.10 0.65
N GLU A 45 5.89 -12.76 -0.54
CA GLU A 45 6.37 -11.63 -1.34
C GLU A 45 6.18 -10.32 -0.57
N GLU A 46 5.00 -10.11 0.01
CA GLU A 46 4.68 -8.96 0.85
C GLU A 46 5.72 -8.82 1.97
N LYS A 47 5.84 -9.83 2.84
CA LYS A 47 6.80 -9.82 3.97
C LYS A 47 8.25 -9.55 3.54
N ARG A 48 8.64 -10.04 2.36
CA ARG A 48 9.98 -9.78 1.82
C ARG A 48 10.14 -8.33 1.38
N LYS A 49 9.14 -7.74 0.72
CA LYS A 49 9.18 -6.37 0.21
C LYS A 49 9.06 -5.33 1.32
N ILE A 50 8.13 -5.49 2.28
CA ILE A 50 8.00 -4.56 3.42
C ILE A 50 9.28 -4.41 4.26
N ARG A 51 10.19 -5.39 4.22
CA ARG A 51 11.48 -5.33 4.92
C ARG A 51 12.64 -4.76 4.10
N LYS A 52 12.49 -4.66 2.78
CA LYS A 52 13.58 -4.31 1.84
C LYS A 52 13.35 -3.01 1.10
N GLU A 53 12.10 -2.60 0.97
CA GLU A 53 11.69 -1.45 0.17
C GLU A 53 10.90 -0.49 1.06
N GLU A 54 11.13 0.81 0.87
CA GLU A 54 10.32 1.86 1.50
C GLU A 54 9.10 2.17 0.64
N PHE A 55 7.94 2.28 1.31
CA PHE A 55 6.71 2.73 0.70
C PHE A 55 6.11 3.83 1.58
N GLU A 56 5.44 4.79 0.98
CA GLU A 56 4.76 5.84 1.72
C GLU A 56 3.43 5.36 2.32
N LEU A 57 2.75 4.40 1.66
CA LEU A 57 1.45 3.89 2.08
C LEU A 57 1.33 2.38 1.87
N TYR A 58 0.61 1.74 2.79
CA TYR A 58 0.34 0.31 2.77
C TYR A 58 -1.14 0.03 3.07
N TYR A 59 -1.75 -0.85 2.27
CA TYR A 59 -2.97 -1.57 2.63
C TYR A 59 -2.65 -3.04 2.85
N VAL A 60 -2.79 -3.48 4.09
CA VAL A 60 -2.29 -4.77 4.56
C VAL A 60 -3.25 -5.42 5.55
N SER A 61 -3.07 -6.73 5.77
CA SER A 61 -3.79 -7.45 6.81
C SER A 61 -3.33 -7.01 8.22
N PRO A 62 -4.11 -7.29 9.28
CA PRO A 62 -3.73 -6.98 10.66
C PRO A 62 -2.37 -7.56 11.08
N ASP A 63 -2.02 -8.75 10.62
CA ASP A 63 -0.75 -9.41 10.94
C ASP A 63 0.45 -8.62 10.42
N ILE A 64 0.36 -8.12 9.19
CA ILE A 64 1.39 -7.31 8.54
C ILE A 64 1.41 -5.89 9.11
N ALA A 65 0.24 -5.34 9.46
CA ALA A 65 0.15 -4.03 10.09
C ALA A 65 0.96 -3.97 11.40
N LEU A 66 1.00 -5.06 12.16
CA LEU A 66 1.82 -5.15 13.37
C LEU A 66 3.33 -5.11 13.07
N GLU A 67 3.78 -5.77 12.00
CA GLU A 67 5.19 -5.71 11.56
C GLU A 67 5.58 -4.29 11.13
N LEU A 68 4.72 -3.63 10.35
CA LEU A 68 4.93 -2.25 9.89
C LEU A 68 4.92 -1.24 11.04
N TYR A 69 4.05 -1.42 12.03
CA TYR A 69 4.02 -0.58 13.22
C TYR A 69 5.36 -0.62 13.98
N LYS A 70 5.94 -1.82 14.14
CA LYS A 70 7.28 -1.97 14.73
C LYS A 70 8.39 -1.31 13.91
N ALA A 71 8.18 -1.17 12.59
CA ALA A 71 9.09 -0.48 11.69
C ALA A 71 8.87 1.06 11.64
N GLY A 72 7.95 1.60 12.46
CA GLY A 72 7.71 3.04 12.58
C GLY A 72 6.55 3.58 11.73
N TYR A 73 5.81 2.71 11.03
CA TYR A 73 4.59 3.12 10.33
C TYR A 73 3.46 3.38 11.30
N VAL A 74 2.56 4.32 10.94
CA VAL A 74 1.40 4.68 11.75
C VAL A 74 0.12 4.29 10.99
N PRO A 75 -0.84 3.62 11.65
CA PRO A 75 -2.13 3.35 11.03
C PRO A 75 -2.89 4.65 10.78
N VAL A 76 -3.25 4.91 9.52
CA VAL A 76 -3.97 6.14 9.12
C VAL A 76 -5.47 5.91 8.93
N GLY A 77 -5.91 4.66 8.86
CA GLY A 77 -7.31 4.31 8.67
C GLY A 77 -7.52 2.82 8.45
N LYS A 78 -8.80 2.44 8.39
CA LYS A 78 -9.23 1.10 7.98
C LYS A 78 -10.31 1.22 6.93
N PHE A 79 -10.28 0.32 5.95
CA PHE A 79 -11.39 0.20 5.02
C PHE A 79 -12.47 -0.68 5.67
N ARG A 80 -13.71 -0.22 5.64
CA ARG A 80 -14.89 -1.06 5.86
C ARG A 80 -15.37 -1.61 4.51
#